data_AF-A0A6N9UZD7-F1
#
_entry.id   AF-A0A6N9UZD7-F1
#
_cell.length_a   1.000
_cell.length_b   1.000
_cell.length_c   1.000
_cell.angle_alpha   90.00
_cell.angle_beta   90.00
_cell.angle_gamma   90.00
#
_symmetry.space_group_name_H-M   'P 1'
#
loop_
_entity.id
_entity.type
_entity.pdbx_description
1 polymer ?
#
loop_
_entity_poly.entity_id
_entity_poly.type
_entity_poly.pdbx_seq_one_letter_code
_entity_poly.pdbx_strand_id
1 'polypeptide(L)'
;RGSRAHEHHNPMDAFASTRTGRYRPKVPKRIPKRIPDDKFNEIFAGLRSNRDRALLVFWVSTGARADELLDSVERDALPGQQLISVTRK
;
A
#
# COMPACT_ATOMS: atom_id res chain seq x y z
N ARG A 1 -20.07 41.56 -0.06
CA ARG A 1 -21.08 40.46 -0.22
C ARG A 1 -20.78 39.78 -1.54
N GLY A 2 -20.35 38.52 -1.54
CA GLY A 2 -20.10 37.78 -2.78
C GLY A 2 -21.36 37.04 -3.21
N SER A 3 -21.78 37.24 -4.46
CA SER A 3 -22.86 36.47 -5.10
C SER A 3 -22.51 34.99 -5.16
N ARG A 4 -23.52 34.12 -5.16
CA ARG A 4 -23.33 32.66 -5.23
C ARG A 4 -22.93 32.28 -6.66
N ALA A 5 -22.08 31.27 -6.79
CA ALA A 5 -21.83 30.67 -8.09
C ALA A 5 -23.17 30.19 -8.67
N HIS A 6 -23.49 30.61 -9.90
CA HIS A 6 -24.72 30.27 -10.62
C HIS A 6 -26.04 30.87 -10.09
N GLU A 7 -25.97 32.02 -9.40
CA GLU A 7 -27.15 32.69 -8.82
C GLU A 7 -28.26 33.04 -9.84
N HIS A 8 -27.91 33.23 -11.12
CA HIS A 8 -28.85 33.52 -12.21
C HIS A 8 -28.91 32.40 -13.26
N HIS A 9 -28.64 31.16 -12.86
CA HIS A 9 -28.63 30.03 -13.79
C HIS A 9 -30.05 29.62 -14.19
N ASN A 10 -30.28 29.50 -15.50
CA ASN A 10 -31.53 29.01 -16.06
C ASN A 10 -31.70 27.51 -15.78
N PRO A 11 -32.76 27.05 -15.11
CA PRO A 11 -32.95 25.64 -14.77
C PRO A 11 -33.00 24.68 -15.97
N MET A 12 -33.29 25.18 -17.17
CA MET A 12 -33.34 24.37 -18.39
C MET A 12 -31.98 24.12 -19.04
N ASP A 13 -30.95 24.87 -18.63
CA ASP A 13 -29.60 24.73 -19.17
C ASP A 13 -28.76 23.77 -18.30
N ALA A 14 -27.74 23.15 -18.89
CA ALA A 14 -26.77 22.38 -18.11
C ALA A 14 -25.72 23.32 -17.50
N PHE A 15 -25.27 23.00 -16.28
CA PHE A 15 -24.17 23.74 -15.65
C PHE A 15 -22.87 23.55 -16.44
N ALA A 16 -22.25 24.66 -16.85
CA ALA A 16 -20.94 24.63 -17.51
C ALA A 16 -19.85 24.12 -16.56
N SER A 17 -18.96 23.26 -17.05
CA SER A 17 -17.78 22.80 -16.30
C SER A 17 -16.77 23.94 -16.15
N THR A 18 -16.93 24.76 -15.12
CA THR A 18 -15.97 25.81 -14.78
C THR A 18 -14.83 25.23 -13.96
N ARG A 19 -13.59 25.65 -14.26
CA ARG A 19 -12.41 25.24 -13.48
C ARG A 19 -12.63 25.59 -12.00
N THR A 20 -12.33 24.64 -11.11
CA THR A 20 -12.32 24.89 -9.67
C THR A 20 -11.51 26.16 -9.36
N GLY A 21 -12.05 27.02 -8.48
CA GLY A 21 -11.44 28.32 -8.17
C GLY A 21 -9.96 28.19 -7.80
N ARG A 22 -9.15 29.22 -8.06
CA ARG A 22 -7.67 29.23 -7.89
C ARG A 22 -7.17 28.71 -6.53
N TYR A 23 -8.01 28.73 -5.50
CA TYR A 23 -7.70 28.29 -4.13
C TYR A 23 -8.44 27.01 -3.69
N ARG A 24 -8.97 26.21 -4.63
CA ARG A 24 -9.55 24.87 -4.36
C ARG A 24 -8.83 23.77 -5.15
N PRO A 25 -7.52 23.55 -4.92
CA PRO A 25 -6.82 22.44 -5.55
C PRO A 25 -7.40 21.10 -5.06
N LYS A 26 -7.57 20.15 -5.99
CA LYS A 26 -7.93 18.78 -5.64
C LYS A 26 -6.73 18.11 -4.96
N VAL A 27 -6.94 17.54 -3.78
CA VAL A 27 -5.88 16.78 -3.09
C VAL A 27 -5.56 15.54 -3.94
N PRO A 28 -4.29 15.34 -4.36
CA PRO A 28 -3.92 14.16 -5.12
C PRO A 28 -4.05 12.92 -4.24
N LYS A 29 -4.69 11.87 -4.77
CA LYS A 29 -4.76 10.57 -4.08
C LYS A 29 -3.36 9.96 -4.11
N ARG A 30 -2.70 9.95 -2.95
CA ARG A 30 -1.35 9.39 -2.80
C ARG A 30 -1.42 7.87 -2.79
N ILE A 31 -0.56 7.22 -3.56
CA ILE A 31 -0.37 5.76 -3.48
C ILE A 31 0.25 5.44 -2.12
N PRO A 32 -0.27 4.44 -1.38
CA PRO A 32 0.33 4.01 -0.13
C PRO A 32 1.81 3.65 -0.33
N LYS A 33 2.67 4.13 0.57
CA LYS A 33 4.11 3.79 0.55
C LYS A 33 4.39 2.39 1.11
N ARG A 34 3.41 1.80 1.79
CA ARG A 34 3.48 0.52 2.49
C ARG A 34 2.25 -0.30 2.10
N ILE A 35 2.38 -1.62 2.13
CA ILE A 35 1.25 -2.53 1.92
C ILE A 35 0.29 -2.37 3.10
N PRO A 36 -1.00 -2.03 2.87
CA PRO A 36 -2.01 -2.05 3.93
C PRO A 36 -2.26 -3.47 4.44
N ASP A 37 -2.63 -3.63 5.70
CA ASP A 37 -2.84 -4.95 6.34
C ASP A 37 -3.86 -5.81 5.58
N ASP A 38 -4.96 -5.24 5.11
CA ASP A 38 -5.96 -5.96 4.31
C ASP A 38 -5.37 -6.52 3.02
N LYS A 39 -4.45 -5.78 2.38
CA LYS A 39 -3.75 -6.22 1.17
C LYS A 39 -2.70 -7.26 1.46
N PHE A 40 -2.05 -7.18 2.61
CA PHE A 40 -1.19 -8.27 3.06
C PHE A 40 -1.98 -9.56 3.22
N ASN A 41 -3.13 -9.52 3.89
CA ASN A 41 -4.00 -10.67 4.10
C ASN A 41 -4.48 -11.28 2.77
N GLU A 42 -4.87 -10.44 1.80
CA GLU A 42 -5.27 -10.87 0.46
C GLU A 42 -4.14 -11.62 -0.27
N ILE A 43 -2.92 -11.08 -0.24
CA ILE A 43 -1.76 -11.72 -0.86
C ILE A 43 -1.44 -13.03 -0.15
N PHE A 44 -1.35 -13.01 1.18
CA PHE A 44 -0.99 -14.19 1.98
C PHE A 44 -1.97 -15.35 1.76
N ALA A 45 -3.28 -15.06 1.70
CA ALA A 45 -4.31 -16.05 1.42
C ALA A 45 -4.27 -16.58 -0.03
N GLY A 46 -3.84 -15.75 -0.99
CA GLY A 46 -3.73 -16.13 -2.40
C GLY A 46 -2.51 -17.00 -2.76
N LEU A 47 -1.47 -17.00 -1.93
CA LEU A 47 -0.26 -17.81 -2.16
C LEU A 47 -0.58 -19.31 -2.04
N ARG A 48 -0.07 -20.12 -2.97
CA ARG A 48 -0.35 -21.57 -3.04
C ARG A 48 0.69 -22.43 -2.35
N SER A 49 1.93 -21.96 -2.27
CA SER A 49 3.05 -22.70 -1.67
C SER A 49 3.32 -22.22 -0.24
N ASN A 50 3.62 -23.16 0.65
CA ASN A 50 4.10 -22.82 2.01
C ASN A 50 5.44 -22.10 1.97
N ARG A 51 6.27 -22.35 0.95
CA ARG A 51 7.53 -21.63 0.73
C ARG A 51 7.26 -20.13 0.54
N ASP A 52 6.33 -19.77 -0.34
CA ASP A 52 6.05 -18.37 -0.65
C ASP A 52 5.40 -17.67 0.54
N ARG A 53 4.52 -18.36 1.26
CA ARG A 53 3.94 -17.86 2.51
C ARG A 53 5.01 -17.58 3.56
N ALA A 54 5.97 -18.50 3.72
CA ALA A 54 7.08 -18.32 4.65
C ALA A 54 7.98 -17.15 4.24
N LEU A 55 8.31 -17.00 2.96
CA LEU A 55 9.10 -15.88 2.46
C LEU A 55 8.40 -14.53 2.70
N LEU A 56 7.09 -14.45 2.44
CA LEU A 56 6.31 -13.23 2.66
C LEU A 56 6.25 -12.85 4.14
N VAL A 57 5.95 -13.82 5.02
CA VAL A 57 5.86 -13.58 6.47
C VAL A 57 7.22 -13.23 7.06
N PHE A 58 8.29 -13.92 6.64
CA PHE A 58 9.65 -13.61 7.04
C PHE A 58 9.96 -12.14 6.68
N TRP A 59 9.78 -11.76 5.42
CA TRP A 59 10.04 -10.38 4.98
C TRP A 59 9.29 -9.32 5.80
N VAL A 60 7.99 -9.52 6.03
CA VAL A 60 7.17 -8.57 6.79
C VAL A 60 7.56 -8.50 8.27
N SER A 61 7.98 -9.62 8.86
CA SER A 61 8.25 -9.71 10.30
C SER A 61 9.66 -9.23 10.67
N THR A 62 10.63 -9.36 9.77
CA THR A 62 12.05 -9.07 10.08
C THR A 62 12.60 -7.87 9.30
N GLY A 63 11.97 -7.51 8.17
CA GLY A 63 12.51 -6.51 7.25
C GLY A 63 13.78 -6.98 6.52
N ALA A 64 14.02 -8.29 6.41
CA ALA A 64 15.15 -8.86 5.68
C ALA A 64 15.21 -8.38 4.23
N ARG A 65 16.42 -8.22 3.70
CA ARG A 65 16.65 -7.86 2.30
C ARG A 65 16.30 -9.03 1.37
N ALA A 66 16.07 -8.72 0.09
CA ALA A 66 15.83 -9.74 -0.92
C ALA A 66 16.95 -10.80 -0.97
N ASP A 67 18.22 -10.37 -0.97
CA ASP A 67 19.36 -11.29 -0.94
C ASP A 67 19.33 -12.19 0.31
N GLU A 68 19.05 -11.61 1.49
CA GLU A 68 18.98 -12.35 2.75
C GLU A 68 17.86 -13.41 2.73
N LEU A 69 16.70 -13.09 2.15
CA LEU A 69 15.57 -14.02 1.99
C LEU A 69 15.90 -15.17 1.02
N LEU A 70 16.62 -14.88 -0.06
CA LEU A 70 16.92 -15.84 -1.11
C LEU A 70 18.10 -16.75 -0.77
N ASP A 71 19.02 -16.28 0.06
CA ASP A 71 20.17 -17.06 0.55
C ASP A 71 19.87 -17.84 1.85
N SER A 72 18.71 -17.60 2.47
CA SER A 72 18.28 -18.31 3.68
C SER A 72 18.06 -19.80 3.43
N VAL A 73 18.57 -20.63 4.34
CA VAL A 73 18.43 -22.09 4.32
C VAL A 73 17.76 -22.61 5.59
N GLU A 74 17.34 -23.88 5.60
CA GLU A 74 16.57 -24.48 6.71
C GLU A 74 17.26 -24.33 8.08
N ARG A 75 18.58 -24.47 8.13
CA ARG A 75 19.38 -24.34 9.37
C ARG A 75 19.37 -22.95 9.99
N ASP A 76 18.95 -21.92 9.25
CA ASP A 76 18.97 -20.55 9.72
C ASP A 76 17.75 -20.25 10.61
N ALA A 77 16.68 -21.03 10.47
CA ALA A 77 15.51 -20.93 11.34
C ALA A 77 15.78 -21.60 12.69
N LEU A 78 15.55 -20.86 13.78
CA LEU A 78 15.62 -21.33 15.16
C LEU A 78 14.24 -21.17 15.83
N PRO A 79 13.25 -22.03 15.51
CA PRO A 79 11.86 -21.85 15.96
C PRO A 79 11.71 -21.80 17.48
N GLY A 80 12.48 -22.62 18.21
CA GLY A 80 12.47 -22.62 19.68
C GLY A 80 12.94 -21.32 20.33
N GLN A 81 13.63 -20.47 19.57
CA GLN A 81 14.10 -19.15 20.02
C GLN A 81 13.34 -18.01 19.34
N GLN A 82 12.42 -18.31 18.41
CA GLN A 82 11.76 -17.32 17.56
C GLN A 82 12.74 -16.45 16.76
N LEU A 83 13.84 -17.04 16.31
CA LEU A 83 14.89 -16.35 15.57
C LEU A 83 15.06 -16.93 14.16
N ILE A 84 15.49 -16.07 13.23
CA ILE A 84 16.00 -16.47 11.93
C ILE A 84 17.34 -15.76 11.74
N SER A 85 18.39 -16.53 11.52
CA SER A 85 19.73 -16.01 11.23
C SER A 85 19.82 -15.52 9.79
N VAL A 86 20.52 -14.41 9.56
CA VAL A 86 20.80 -13.92 8.20
C VAL A 86 22.27 -13.54 8.07
N THR A 87 22.84 -13.77 6.90
CA THR A 87 24.18 -13.27 6.56
C THR A 87 24.03 -11.91 5.91
N ARG A 88 24.59 -10.87 6.53
CA ARG A 88 24.58 -9.51 5.96
C ARG A 88 25.73 -9.35 4.96
N LYS A 89 25.49 -8.56 3.90
CA LYS A 89 26.56 -7.98 3.08
C LYS A 89 27.22 -6.81 3.79
#